data_AF-A0A2T2SHW2-F1
#
_entry.id   AF-A0A2T2SHW2-F1
#
_cell.length_a   1.000
_cell.length_b   1.000
_cell.length_c   1.000
_cell.angle_alpha   90.00
_cell.angle_beta   90.00
_cell.angle_gamma   90.00
#
_symmetry.space_group_name_H-M   'P 1'
#
loop_
_entity.id
_entity.type
_entity.pdbx_description
1 polymer ?
#
loop_
_entity_poly.entity_id
_entity_poly.type
_entity_poly.pdbx_seq_one_letter_code
_entity_poly.pdbx_strand_id
1 'polypeptide(L)'
;RLGPLFLLAAVPALLIAYGDPGGAFRHLGIKTAALGQVLLLLVGTALDSFVHFATLGARSQAWHEGRAGQWYARAVEKGQGLSLPRGLVPAFFATTRCFTVAVAAVVATALGAQVGGGLLGWIPGLLLIGWAGRRLWRRRAAYDRHFYHTTAFYAEVLGGGTVAASDREPVPYDALYWVPPRWRPAVWASVRQLDRRLPLGRLVAVAHLGLWFFCIRGVAPAFVTTYLLVVLTGQVAVCAVLGTPSAAPRPFQIALQSVGDWVGARTFVNLRWLGPHVGSLALVALFGTTYGWAWVGTWAAVHLGLSVAAAVVVTLAAEGTTRSAA
;
A
#
# COMPACT_ATOMS: atom_id res chain seq x y z
N ARG A 1 10.88 -1.14 10.35
CA ARG A 1 10.44 -1.22 8.93
C ARG A 1 8.93 -1.02 8.72
N LEU A 2 8.10 -0.96 9.78
CA LEU A 2 6.63 -0.76 9.67
C LEU A 2 6.19 0.72 9.62
N GLY A 3 7.08 1.67 9.93
CA GLY A 3 6.78 3.11 9.97
C GLY A 3 6.06 3.65 8.71
N PRO A 4 6.49 3.30 7.49
CA PRO A 4 5.79 3.75 6.28
C PRO A 4 4.35 3.22 6.15
N LEU A 5 4.07 1.99 6.62
CA LEU A 5 2.72 1.42 6.62
C LEU A 5 1.82 2.10 7.66
N PHE A 6 2.37 2.39 8.85
CA PHE A 6 1.66 3.14 9.88
C PHE A 6 1.35 4.56 9.43
N LEU A 7 2.31 5.27 8.84
CA LEU A 7 2.09 6.62 8.30
C LEU A 7 1.04 6.61 7.19
N LEU A 8 1.07 5.61 6.31
CA LEU A 8 0.09 5.51 5.21
C LEU A 8 -1.34 5.21 5.68
N ALA A 9 -1.51 4.51 6.79
CA ALA A 9 -2.83 4.26 7.38
C ALA A 9 -3.29 5.45 8.25
N ALA A 10 -2.38 6.02 9.04
CA ALA A 10 -2.70 7.04 10.02
C ALA A 10 -2.88 8.43 9.41
N VAL A 11 -2.10 8.80 8.38
CA VAL A 11 -2.16 10.13 7.77
C VAL A 11 -3.50 10.38 7.07
N PRO A 12 -4.05 9.47 6.23
CA PRO A 12 -5.39 9.64 5.68
C PRO A 12 -6.47 9.70 6.77
N ALA A 13 -6.38 8.86 7.81
CA ALA A 13 -7.35 8.87 8.91
C ALA A 13 -7.32 10.22 9.68
N LEU A 14 -6.12 10.75 9.93
CA LEU A 14 -5.91 12.04 10.59
C LEU A 14 -6.44 13.19 9.72
N LEU A 15 -6.16 13.15 8.42
CA LEU A 15 -6.72 14.09 7.47
C LEU A 15 -8.26 14.02 7.49
N ILE A 16 -8.87 12.84 7.42
CA ILE A 16 -10.35 12.70 7.50
C ILE A 16 -10.90 13.30 8.80
N ALA A 17 -10.26 13.02 9.93
CA ALA A 17 -10.76 13.45 11.23
C ALA A 17 -10.75 14.98 11.41
N TYR A 18 -9.74 15.67 10.89
CA TYR A 18 -9.55 17.12 11.09
C TYR A 18 -9.73 17.97 9.84
N GLY A 19 -9.99 17.35 8.68
CA GLY A 19 -10.16 17.98 7.38
C GLY A 19 -11.48 18.72 7.17
N ASP A 20 -12.19 19.03 8.25
CA ASP A 20 -13.46 19.75 8.24
C ASP A 20 -13.22 21.26 8.00
N PRO A 21 -13.61 21.80 6.83
CA PRO A 21 -13.38 23.20 6.47
C PRO A 21 -14.24 24.17 7.31
N GLY A 22 -15.35 23.71 7.91
CA GLY A 22 -16.25 24.56 8.69
C GLY A 22 -15.81 24.75 10.16
N GLY A 23 -14.80 24.00 10.59
CA GLY A 23 -14.31 24.06 11.97
C GLY A 23 -13.31 22.97 12.30
N ALA A 24 -12.13 22.99 11.67
CA ALA A 24 -11.05 22.02 11.91
C ALA A 24 -10.76 21.79 13.41
N PHE A 25 -10.79 22.87 14.20
CA PHE A 25 -10.55 22.87 15.64
C PHE A 25 -11.83 22.83 16.51
N ARG A 26 -13.01 22.75 15.89
CA ARG A 26 -14.27 22.52 16.61
C ARG A 26 -14.44 21.02 16.89
N HIS A 27 -14.99 20.70 18.05
CA HIS A 27 -15.25 19.32 18.49
C HIS A 27 -14.02 18.41 18.48
N LEU A 28 -12.84 18.95 18.82
CA LEU A 28 -11.57 18.20 18.84
C LEU A 28 -11.67 16.89 19.64
N GLY A 29 -12.34 16.88 20.79
CA GLY A 29 -12.53 15.67 21.59
C GLY A 29 -13.21 14.54 20.81
N ILE A 30 -14.29 14.85 20.09
CA ILE A 30 -15.07 13.88 19.31
C ILE A 30 -14.27 13.44 18.08
N LYS A 31 -13.61 14.37 17.38
CA LYS A 31 -12.76 14.07 16.21
C LYS A 31 -11.58 13.17 16.58
N THR A 32 -10.90 13.48 17.69
CA THR A 32 -9.79 12.67 18.22
C THR A 32 -10.28 11.29 18.66
N ALA A 33 -11.45 11.19 19.30
CA ALA A 33 -12.03 9.91 19.69
C ALA A 33 -12.37 9.05 18.47
N ALA A 34 -12.99 9.63 17.44
CA ALA A 34 -13.29 8.94 16.18
C ALA A 34 -12.01 8.48 15.46
N LEU A 35 -10.97 9.31 15.44
CA LEU A 35 -9.65 8.94 14.91
C LEU A 35 -9.07 7.73 15.65
N GLY A 36 -9.10 7.76 16.98
CA GLY A 36 -8.63 6.64 17.81
C GLY A 36 -9.38 5.35 17.52
N GLN A 37 -10.70 5.41 17.40
CA GLN A 37 -11.54 4.26 17.04
C GLN A 37 -11.20 3.71 15.65
N VAL A 38 -11.01 4.57 14.65
CA VAL A 38 -10.60 4.16 13.30
C VAL A 38 -9.22 3.53 13.30
N LEU A 39 -8.24 4.11 13.99
CA LEU A 39 -6.89 3.55 14.08
C LEU A 39 -6.91 2.17 14.76
N LEU A 40 -7.69 2.00 15.82
CA LEU A 40 -7.85 0.70 16.48
C LEU A 40 -8.48 -0.35 15.56
N LEU A 41 -9.51 0.03 14.79
CA LEU A 41 -10.11 -0.86 13.79
C LEU A 41 -9.12 -1.23 12.69
N LEU A 42 -8.36 -0.28 12.16
CA LEU A 42 -7.35 -0.52 11.13
C LEU A 42 -6.27 -1.48 11.64
N VAL A 43 -5.73 -1.23 12.83
CA VAL A 43 -4.72 -2.10 13.44
C VAL A 43 -5.30 -3.48 13.78
N GLY A 44 -6.48 -3.54 14.38
CA GLY A 44 -7.14 -4.80 14.75
C GLY A 44 -7.48 -5.68 13.55
N THR A 45 -8.04 -5.10 12.49
CA THR A 45 -8.37 -5.82 11.25
C THR A 45 -7.10 -6.26 10.50
N ALA A 46 -6.07 -5.42 10.46
CA ALA A 46 -4.78 -5.78 9.87
C ALA A 46 -4.13 -6.94 10.64
N LEU A 47 -4.14 -6.92 11.98
CA LEU A 47 -3.61 -7.99 12.81
C LEU A 47 -4.41 -9.29 12.66
N ASP A 48 -5.74 -9.25 12.68
CA ASP A 48 -6.55 -10.46 12.49
C ASP A 48 -6.32 -11.08 11.11
N SER A 49 -6.30 -10.24 10.06
CA SER A 49 -5.99 -10.66 8.69
C SER A 49 -4.60 -11.29 8.62
N PHE A 50 -3.59 -10.62 9.18
CA PHE A 50 -2.22 -11.12 9.22
C PHE A 50 -2.12 -12.50 9.87
N VAL A 51 -2.70 -12.69 11.06
CA VAL A 51 -2.65 -13.99 11.76
C VAL A 51 -3.42 -15.06 10.98
N HIS A 52 -4.52 -14.69 10.32
CA HIS A 52 -5.28 -15.62 9.49
C HIS A 52 -4.51 -16.08 8.26
N PHE A 53 -3.91 -15.14 7.51
CA PHE A 53 -3.11 -15.47 6.33
C PHE A 53 -1.80 -16.16 6.69
N ALA A 54 -1.10 -15.76 7.75
CA ALA A 54 0.15 -16.39 8.17
C ALA A 54 0.00 -17.87 8.56
N THR A 55 -1.22 -18.34 8.79
CA THR A 55 -1.50 -19.73 9.23
C THR A 55 -2.31 -20.54 8.23
N LEU A 56 -2.48 -20.01 7.02
CA LEU A 56 -3.38 -20.56 6.02
C LEU A 56 -2.75 -21.67 5.17
N GLY A 57 -1.42 -21.78 5.13
CA GLY A 57 -0.67 -22.68 4.26
C GLY A 57 -1.08 -24.15 4.39
N ALA A 58 -1.12 -24.70 5.60
CA ALA A 58 -1.49 -26.10 5.82
C ALA A 58 -2.91 -26.43 5.34
N ARG A 59 -3.86 -25.50 5.54
CA ARG A 59 -5.24 -25.65 5.05
C ARG A 59 -5.29 -25.60 3.53
N SER A 60 -4.53 -24.70 2.93
CA SER A 60 -4.46 -24.51 1.48
C SER A 60 -3.83 -25.72 0.79
N GLN A 61 -2.78 -26.28 1.38
CA GLN A 61 -2.16 -27.54 0.95
C GLN A 61 -3.13 -28.71 1.04
N ALA A 62 -3.85 -28.88 2.15
CA ALA A 62 -4.85 -29.95 2.27
C ALA A 62 -5.95 -29.87 1.20
N TRP A 63 -6.34 -28.66 0.79
CA TRP A 63 -7.29 -28.44 -0.32
C TRP A 63 -6.64 -28.74 -1.68
N HIS A 64 -5.38 -28.33 -1.89
CA HIS A 64 -4.64 -28.59 -3.12
C HIS A 64 -4.45 -30.09 -3.37
N GLU A 65 -4.08 -30.84 -2.33
CA GLU A 65 -3.88 -32.29 -2.36
C GLU A 65 -5.20 -33.10 -2.34
N GLY A 66 -6.37 -32.44 -2.33
CA GLY A 66 -7.67 -33.11 -2.33
C GLY A 66 -8.07 -33.77 -1.00
N ARG A 67 -7.28 -33.60 0.06
CA ARG A 67 -7.61 -34.05 1.44
C ARG A 67 -8.78 -33.28 2.06
N ALA A 68 -9.10 -32.09 1.54
CA ALA A 68 -10.22 -31.26 1.95
C ALA A 68 -10.91 -30.60 0.74
N GLY A 69 -12.12 -30.10 0.92
CA GLY A 69 -12.83 -29.35 -0.14
C GLY A 69 -13.52 -30.20 -1.20
N GLN A 70 -13.78 -31.48 -0.92
CA GLN A 70 -14.43 -32.43 -1.85
C GLN A 70 -15.83 -31.99 -2.31
N TRP A 71 -16.55 -31.21 -1.49
CA TRP A 71 -17.83 -30.63 -1.90
C TRP A 71 -17.65 -29.61 -3.04
N TYR A 72 -16.58 -28.81 -3.00
CA TYR A 72 -16.28 -27.79 -4.00
C TYR A 72 -15.81 -28.45 -5.30
N ALA A 73 -14.97 -29.48 -5.20
CA ALA A 73 -14.59 -30.32 -6.33
C ALA A 73 -15.83 -30.85 -7.08
N ARG A 74 -16.77 -31.46 -6.34
CA ARG A 74 -18.03 -31.97 -6.90
C ARG A 74 -18.93 -30.88 -7.49
N ALA A 75 -18.92 -29.67 -6.93
CA ALA A 75 -19.69 -28.54 -7.46
C ALA A 75 -19.10 -28.05 -8.81
N VAL A 76 -17.78 -27.87 -8.88
CA VAL A 76 -17.09 -27.46 -10.10
C VAL A 76 -17.21 -28.52 -11.20
N GLU A 77 -17.12 -29.81 -10.86
CA GLU A 77 -17.33 -30.93 -11.81
C GLU A 77 -18.76 -30.93 -12.40
N LYS A 78 -19.75 -30.45 -11.64
CA LYS A 78 -21.14 -30.28 -12.11
C LYS A 78 -21.35 -28.96 -12.88
N GLY A 79 -20.30 -28.22 -13.19
CA GLY A 79 -20.37 -26.91 -13.85
C GLY A 79 -20.90 -25.79 -12.94
N GLN A 80 -20.92 -25.98 -11.62
CA GLN A 80 -21.40 -25.00 -10.67
C GLN A 80 -20.25 -24.22 -10.02
N GLY A 81 -20.32 -22.89 -10.09
CA GLY A 81 -19.40 -22.00 -9.39
C GLY A 81 -18.18 -21.55 -10.20
N LEU A 82 -17.29 -20.82 -9.52
CA LEU A 82 -16.10 -20.23 -10.13
C LEU A 82 -14.97 -21.27 -10.11
N SER A 83 -14.40 -21.60 -11.27
CA SER A 83 -13.28 -22.57 -11.38
C SER A 83 -11.98 -21.93 -10.89
N LEU A 84 -11.65 -22.14 -9.62
CA LEU A 84 -10.40 -21.70 -9.00
C LEU A 84 -9.53 -22.93 -8.70
N PRO A 85 -8.19 -22.80 -8.80
CA PRO A 85 -7.29 -23.81 -8.25
C PRO A 85 -7.66 -24.13 -6.80
N ARG A 86 -7.83 -25.42 -6.46
CA ARG A 86 -8.36 -25.86 -5.15
C ARG A 86 -7.57 -25.28 -3.97
N GLY A 87 -6.25 -25.15 -4.13
CA GLY A 87 -5.35 -24.54 -3.16
C GLY A 87 -5.62 -23.06 -2.84
N LEU A 88 -6.27 -22.32 -3.75
CA LEU A 88 -6.58 -20.90 -3.58
C LEU A 88 -7.96 -20.67 -2.92
N VAL A 89 -8.81 -21.69 -2.85
CA VAL A 89 -10.15 -21.57 -2.29
C VAL A 89 -10.12 -21.16 -0.80
N PRO A 90 -9.23 -21.71 0.05
CA PRO A 90 -9.07 -21.20 1.42
C PRO A 90 -8.62 -19.74 1.49
N ALA A 91 -7.80 -19.26 0.53
CA ALA A 91 -7.40 -17.86 0.42
C ALA A 91 -8.59 -16.95 0.09
N PHE A 92 -9.47 -17.41 -0.80
CA PHE A 92 -10.69 -16.71 -1.14
C PHE A 92 -11.60 -16.59 0.09
N PHE A 93 -11.89 -17.70 0.78
CA PHE A 93 -12.69 -17.67 2.01
C PHE A 93 -12.05 -16.85 3.13
N ALA A 94 -10.72 -16.90 3.26
CA ALA A 94 -9.98 -16.07 4.19
C ALA A 94 -10.17 -14.57 3.87
N THR A 95 -10.07 -14.19 2.60
CA THR A 95 -10.31 -12.81 2.14
C THR A 95 -11.74 -12.37 2.44
N THR A 96 -12.74 -13.17 2.06
CA THR A 96 -14.17 -12.88 2.32
C THR A 96 -14.44 -12.73 3.81
N ARG A 97 -13.88 -13.62 4.64
CA ARG A 97 -13.99 -13.53 6.10
C ARG A 97 -13.38 -12.24 6.64
N CYS A 98 -12.14 -11.92 6.25
CA CYS A 98 -11.45 -10.72 6.73
C CYS A 98 -12.24 -9.46 6.35
N PHE A 99 -12.76 -9.41 5.12
CA PHE A 99 -13.63 -8.33 4.67
C PHE A 99 -14.92 -8.24 5.50
N THR A 100 -15.61 -9.36 5.70
CA THR A 100 -16.86 -9.41 6.49
C THR A 100 -16.63 -8.96 7.93
N VAL A 101 -15.53 -9.41 8.55
CA VAL A 101 -15.15 -9.00 9.92
C VAL A 101 -14.85 -7.50 9.97
N ALA A 102 -14.13 -6.96 8.98
CA ALA A 102 -13.83 -5.54 8.90
C ALA A 102 -15.10 -4.69 8.75
N VAL A 103 -16.01 -5.07 7.84
CA VAL A 103 -17.30 -4.38 7.67
C VAL A 103 -18.14 -4.45 8.94
N ALA A 104 -18.28 -5.64 9.53
CA ALA A 104 -19.03 -5.81 10.77
C ALA A 104 -18.46 -4.96 11.92
N ALA A 105 -17.14 -4.88 12.04
CA ALA A 105 -16.48 -4.07 13.06
C ALA A 105 -16.69 -2.57 12.83
N VAL A 106 -16.63 -2.11 11.58
CA VAL A 106 -16.94 -0.71 11.23
C VAL A 106 -18.40 -0.38 11.57
N VAL A 107 -19.35 -1.22 11.19
CA VAL A 107 -20.77 -1.04 11.49
C VAL A 107 -21.00 -1.04 13.01
N ALA A 108 -20.42 -2.00 13.73
CA ALA A 108 -20.55 -2.07 15.19
C ALA A 108 -19.94 -0.84 15.89
N THR A 109 -18.80 -0.33 15.42
CA THR A 109 -18.19 0.89 15.96
C THR A 109 -19.07 2.11 15.68
N ALA A 110 -19.64 2.23 14.47
CA ALA A 110 -20.54 3.32 14.13
C ALA A 110 -21.81 3.31 14.98
N LEU A 111 -22.45 2.14 15.15
CA LEU A 111 -23.63 1.98 16.01
C LEU A 111 -23.30 2.27 17.49
N GLY A 112 -22.18 1.75 17.99
CA GLY A 112 -21.72 2.00 19.36
C GLY A 112 -21.42 3.47 19.63
N ALA A 113 -20.83 4.16 18.65
CA ALA A 113 -20.57 5.60 18.75
C ALA A 113 -21.87 6.43 18.81
N GLN A 114 -22.94 5.99 18.14
CA GLN A 114 -24.24 6.68 18.14
C GLN A 114 -25.06 6.46 19.42
N VAL A 115 -25.02 5.25 20.00
CA VAL A 115 -25.93 4.85 21.10
C VAL A 115 -25.34 5.09 22.50
N GLY A 116 -24.00 5.09 22.66
CA GLY A 116 -23.36 4.95 23.97
C GLY A 116 -22.39 6.05 24.39
N GLY A 117 -22.65 7.32 24.07
CA GLY A 117 -21.80 8.44 24.50
C GLY A 117 -20.36 8.37 23.96
N GLY A 118 -20.15 7.70 22.83
CA GLY A 118 -18.84 7.50 22.21
C GLY A 118 -17.96 6.39 22.81
N LEU A 119 -18.20 5.96 24.05
CA LEU A 119 -17.39 4.92 24.71
C LEU A 119 -17.57 3.53 24.09
N LEU A 120 -18.80 3.16 23.70
CA LEU A 120 -19.06 1.87 23.07
C LEU A 120 -18.40 1.74 21.69
N GLY A 121 -18.09 2.85 21.01
CA GLY A 121 -17.39 2.84 19.72
C GLY A 121 -15.98 2.26 19.77
N TRP A 122 -15.36 2.23 20.96
CA TRP A 122 -14.02 1.67 21.18
C TRP A 122 -14.01 0.15 21.29
N ILE A 123 -15.13 -0.46 21.69
CA ILE A 123 -15.22 -1.90 22.00
C ILE A 123 -14.83 -2.77 20.80
N PRO A 124 -15.37 -2.58 19.58
CA PRO A 124 -15.04 -3.47 18.46
C PRO A 124 -13.56 -3.48 18.10
N GLY A 125 -12.91 -2.31 18.09
CA GLY A 125 -11.47 -2.18 17.83
C GLY A 125 -10.62 -2.88 18.90
N LEU A 126 -10.94 -2.67 20.18
CA LEU A 126 -10.26 -3.32 21.30
C LEU A 126 -10.45 -4.84 21.30
N LEU A 127 -11.68 -5.32 21.02
CA LEU A 127 -11.96 -6.74 20.90
C LEU A 127 -11.19 -7.38 19.76
N LEU A 128 -11.11 -6.74 18.59
CA LEU A 128 -10.32 -7.24 17.46
C LEU A 128 -8.83 -7.32 17.79
N ILE A 129 -8.26 -6.28 18.41
CA ILE A 129 -6.85 -6.28 18.81
C ILE A 129 -6.60 -7.37 19.87
N GLY A 130 -7.44 -7.45 20.90
CA GLY A 130 -7.32 -8.46 21.95
C GLY A 130 -7.45 -9.88 21.39
N TRP A 131 -8.40 -10.10 20.48
CA TRP A 131 -8.59 -11.38 19.81
C TRP A 131 -7.41 -11.77 18.92
N ALA A 132 -6.98 -10.86 18.04
CA ALA A 132 -5.85 -11.09 17.14
C ALA A 132 -4.54 -11.28 17.91
N GLY A 133 -4.31 -10.45 18.94
CA GLY A 133 -3.18 -10.55 19.86
C GLY A 133 -3.15 -11.89 20.59
N ARG A 134 -4.30 -12.36 21.11
CA ARG A 134 -4.41 -13.68 21.74
C ARG A 134 -4.10 -14.81 20.76
N ARG A 135 -4.58 -14.73 19.51
CA ARG A 135 -4.28 -15.74 18.49
C ARG A 135 -2.79 -15.74 18.11
N LEU A 136 -2.20 -14.56 17.96
CA LEU A 136 -0.77 -14.41 17.67
C LEU A 136 0.07 -14.97 18.82
N TRP A 137 -0.27 -14.63 20.07
CA TRP A 137 0.41 -15.13 21.26
C TRP A 137 0.39 -16.67 21.34
N ARG A 138 -0.78 -17.29 21.10
CA ARG A 138 -0.93 -18.75 21.08
C ARG A 138 -0.10 -19.42 19.99
N ARG A 139 0.20 -18.72 18.90
CA ARG A 139 0.95 -19.27 17.75
C ARG A 139 2.38 -18.77 17.66
N ARG A 140 2.85 -17.95 18.60
CA ARG A 140 4.16 -17.28 18.54
C ARG A 140 5.32 -18.27 18.36
N ALA A 141 5.28 -19.41 19.05
CA ALA A 141 6.35 -20.41 19.00
C ALA A 141 6.43 -21.15 17.65
N ALA A 142 5.31 -21.24 16.93
CA ALA A 142 5.23 -21.89 15.62
C ALA A 142 5.03 -20.89 14.47
N TYR A 143 5.14 -19.58 14.76
CA TYR A 143 4.76 -18.53 13.84
C TYR A 143 5.63 -18.58 12.58
N ASP A 144 6.95 -18.62 12.73
CA ASP A 144 7.87 -18.65 11.59
C ASP A 144 7.61 -19.86 10.70
N ARG A 145 7.42 -21.04 11.30
CA ARG A 145 7.06 -22.27 10.57
C ARG A 145 5.77 -22.08 9.76
N HIS A 146 4.72 -21.54 10.37
CA HIS A 146 3.46 -21.30 9.69
C HIS A 146 3.58 -20.26 8.57
N PHE A 147 4.31 -19.18 8.83
CA PHE A 147 4.54 -18.11 7.87
C PHE A 147 5.31 -18.62 6.65
N TYR A 148 6.48 -19.24 6.85
CA TYR A 148 7.30 -19.77 5.75
C TYR A 148 6.57 -20.86 4.97
N HIS A 149 5.87 -21.77 5.65
CA HIS A 149 5.06 -22.78 4.98
C HIS A 149 3.96 -22.16 4.13
N THR A 150 3.29 -21.11 4.62
CA THR A 150 2.23 -20.46 3.86
C THR A 150 2.80 -19.72 2.65
N THR A 151 3.89 -18.99 2.83
CA THR A 151 4.57 -18.29 1.73
C THR A 151 5.07 -19.27 0.66
N ALA A 152 5.72 -20.37 1.06
CA ALA A 152 6.21 -21.40 0.15
C ALA A 152 5.07 -22.02 -0.68
N PHE A 153 3.95 -22.38 -0.03
CA PHE A 153 2.79 -22.93 -0.73
C PHE A 153 2.23 -21.98 -1.79
N TYR A 154 2.04 -20.69 -1.46
CA TYR A 154 1.51 -19.73 -2.43
C TYR A 154 2.51 -19.40 -3.53
N ALA A 155 3.81 -19.39 -3.22
CA ALA A 155 4.86 -19.25 -4.22
C ALA A 155 4.82 -20.42 -5.22
N GLU A 156 4.62 -21.65 -4.76
CA GLU A 156 4.52 -22.84 -5.61
C GLU A 156 3.25 -22.83 -6.47
N VAL A 157 2.08 -22.58 -5.86
CA VAL A 157 0.78 -22.63 -6.56
C VAL A 157 0.61 -21.49 -7.55
N LEU A 158 1.13 -20.29 -7.25
CA LEU A 158 1.06 -19.14 -8.16
C LEU A 158 2.26 -19.06 -9.12
N GLY A 159 3.39 -19.69 -8.78
CA GLY A 159 4.62 -19.72 -9.57
C GLY A 159 4.75 -20.92 -10.52
N GLY A 160 3.69 -21.70 -10.72
CA GLY A 160 3.67 -22.80 -11.70
C GLY A 160 4.42 -24.07 -11.27
N GLY A 161 4.54 -24.34 -9.96
CA GLY A 161 5.13 -25.59 -9.44
C GLY A 161 6.65 -25.60 -9.26
N THR A 162 7.33 -24.49 -9.56
CA THR A 162 8.74 -24.31 -9.19
C THR A 162 8.84 -23.21 -8.14
N VAL A 163 9.49 -23.50 -7.01
CA VAL A 163 9.95 -22.47 -6.07
C VAL A 163 11.10 -21.73 -6.76
N ALA A 164 10.79 -20.88 -7.72
CA ALA A 164 11.75 -20.01 -8.36
C ALA A 164 12.21 -18.97 -7.34
N ALA A 165 13.52 -18.79 -7.20
CA ALA A 165 14.15 -17.90 -6.22
C ALA A 165 13.87 -16.39 -6.42
N SER A 166 12.83 -16.01 -7.16
CA SER A 166 12.45 -14.62 -7.39
C SER A 166 10.94 -14.40 -7.25
N ASP A 167 10.49 -14.18 -6.02
CA ASP A 167 9.11 -13.87 -5.60
C ASP A 167 8.52 -12.55 -6.16
N ARG A 168 9.19 -11.90 -7.10
CA ARG A 168 8.68 -10.85 -7.98
C ARG A 168 9.53 -10.93 -9.24
N GLU A 169 8.94 -11.28 -10.38
CA GLU A 169 9.62 -11.04 -11.64
C GLU A 169 10.03 -9.56 -11.66
N PRO A 170 11.34 -9.26 -11.74
CA PRO A 170 11.78 -7.88 -11.75
C PRO A 170 11.20 -7.20 -12.99
N VAL A 171 10.84 -5.92 -12.87
CA VAL A 171 10.40 -5.11 -14.01
C VAL A 171 11.36 -5.36 -15.19
N PRO A 172 10.87 -5.88 -16.33
CA PRO A 172 11.73 -6.13 -17.47
C PRO A 172 12.44 -4.84 -17.89
N TYR A 173 13.71 -4.92 -18.30
CA TYR A 173 14.47 -3.73 -18.71
C TYR A 173 13.75 -2.97 -19.83
N ASP A 174 13.16 -3.71 -20.78
CA ASP A 174 12.44 -3.15 -21.93
C ASP A 174 11.08 -2.55 -21.57
N ALA A 175 10.53 -2.86 -20.39
CA ALA A 175 9.31 -2.22 -19.89
C ALA A 175 9.54 -0.73 -19.54
N LEU A 176 10.80 -0.28 -19.47
CA LEU A 176 11.19 1.11 -19.28
C LEU A 176 11.41 1.85 -20.60
N TYR A 177 10.63 1.52 -21.64
CA TYR A 177 10.70 2.13 -22.97
C TYR A 177 10.55 3.66 -22.96
N TRP A 178 9.81 4.20 -21.99
CA TRP A 178 9.60 5.64 -21.78
C TRP A 178 10.78 6.34 -21.10
N VAL A 179 11.80 5.60 -20.66
CA VAL A 179 13.04 6.14 -20.09
C VAL A 179 14.10 6.23 -21.19
N PRO A 180 14.77 7.39 -21.36
CA PRO A 180 15.89 7.53 -22.28
C PRO A 180 16.99 6.48 -22.04
N PRO A 181 17.61 5.92 -23.11
CA PRO A 181 18.61 4.84 -22.98
C PRO A 181 19.77 5.17 -22.03
N ARG A 182 20.19 6.45 -22.00
CA ARG A 182 21.25 6.95 -21.10
C ARG A 182 20.98 6.67 -19.63
N TRP A 183 19.74 6.80 -19.17
CA TRP A 183 19.38 6.65 -17.75
C TRP A 183 18.70 5.31 -17.43
N ARG A 184 18.23 4.59 -18.45
CA ARG A 184 17.46 3.35 -18.32
C ARG A 184 18.13 2.30 -17.41
N PRO A 185 19.44 2.01 -17.49
CA PRO A 185 20.09 1.05 -16.58
C PRO A 185 19.99 1.44 -15.11
N ALA A 186 20.24 2.71 -14.79
CA ALA A 186 20.19 3.22 -13.43
C ALA A 186 18.75 3.28 -12.89
N VAL A 187 17.78 3.67 -13.73
CA VAL A 187 16.35 3.63 -13.38
C VAL A 187 15.91 2.20 -13.10
N TRP A 188 16.28 1.26 -13.96
CA TRP A 188 15.96 -0.15 -13.79
C TRP A 188 16.49 -0.71 -12.47
N ALA A 189 17.77 -0.50 -12.18
CA ALA A 189 18.38 -0.94 -10.93
C ALA A 189 17.68 -0.32 -9.70
N SER A 190 17.36 0.98 -9.79
CA SER A 190 16.69 1.73 -8.71
C SER A 190 15.26 1.23 -8.44
N VAL A 191 14.46 1.02 -9.49
CA VAL A 191 13.09 0.50 -9.37
C VAL A 191 13.12 -0.89 -8.74
N ARG A 192 14.03 -1.77 -9.16
CA ARG A 192 14.19 -3.10 -8.54
C ARG A 192 14.51 -3.02 -7.04
N GLN A 193 15.36 -2.08 -6.61
CA GLN A 193 15.68 -1.92 -5.19
C GLN A 193 14.49 -1.38 -4.39
N LEU A 194 13.72 -0.45 -4.96
CA LEU A 194 12.50 0.07 -4.33
C LEU A 194 11.43 -1.02 -4.20
N ASP A 195 11.19 -1.79 -5.25
CA ASP A 195 10.18 -2.84 -5.26
C ASP A 195 10.53 -3.98 -4.32
N ARG A 196 11.81 -4.27 -4.08
CA ARG A 196 12.23 -5.24 -3.05
C ARG A 196 11.91 -4.78 -1.62
N ARG A 197 11.81 -3.47 -1.39
CA ARG A 197 11.72 -2.89 -0.05
C ARG A 197 10.32 -2.45 0.33
N LEU A 198 9.57 -1.91 -0.63
CA LEU A 198 8.27 -1.29 -0.39
C LEU A 198 7.27 -1.72 -1.46
N PRO A 199 6.04 -2.12 -1.10
CA PRO A 199 4.98 -2.45 -2.06
C PRO A 199 4.33 -1.18 -2.63
N LEU A 200 5.11 -0.28 -3.23
CA LEU A 200 4.71 1.09 -3.53
C LEU A 200 3.47 1.18 -4.43
N GLY A 201 3.34 0.31 -5.43
CA GLY A 201 2.15 0.32 -6.28
C GLY A 201 0.85 0.08 -5.51
N ARG A 202 0.86 -0.82 -4.51
CA ARG A 202 -0.32 -1.07 -3.67
C ARG A 202 -0.64 0.13 -2.80
N LEU A 203 0.39 0.79 -2.27
CA LEU A 203 0.24 1.97 -1.43
C LEU A 203 -0.33 3.16 -2.21
N VAL A 204 0.20 3.42 -3.41
CA VAL A 204 -0.28 4.46 -4.31
C VAL A 204 -1.72 4.17 -4.76
N ALA A 205 -2.06 2.91 -5.09
CA ALA A 205 -3.42 2.54 -5.43
C ALA A 205 -4.42 2.80 -4.29
N VAL A 206 -4.09 2.39 -3.06
CA VAL A 206 -4.93 2.65 -1.87
C VAL A 206 -5.12 4.16 -1.65
N ALA A 207 -4.07 4.97 -1.84
CA ALA A 207 -4.19 6.42 -1.73
C ALA A 207 -5.15 7.01 -2.78
N HIS A 208 -5.12 6.52 -4.03
CA HIS A 208 -6.04 6.99 -5.06
C HIS A 208 -7.48 6.51 -4.84
N LEU A 209 -7.70 5.33 -4.25
CA LEU A 209 -9.03 4.91 -3.80
C LEU A 209 -9.56 5.86 -2.71
N GLY A 210 -8.71 6.29 -1.77
CA GLY A 210 -9.04 7.29 -0.77
C GLY A 210 -9.40 8.64 -1.40
N LEU A 211 -8.62 9.08 -2.40
CA LEU A 211 -8.93 10.28 -3.19
C LEU A 211 -10.31 10.20 -3.82
N TRP A 212 -10.60 9.12 -4.54
CA TRP A 212 -11.90 8.93 -5.20
C TRP A 212 -13.04 8.97 -4.20
N PHE A 213 -12.88 8.33 -3.05
CA PHE A 213 -13.86 8.41 -1.97
C PHE A 213 -14.11 9.86 -1.53
N PHE A 214 -13.07 10.67 -1.32
CA PHE A 214 -13.26 12.08 -0.94
C PHE A 214 -13.95 12.90 -2.01
N CYS A 215 -13.59 12.69 -3.28
CA CYS A 215 -14.24 13.37 -4.41
C CYS A 215 -15.73 12.98 -4.50
N ILE A 216 -16.06 11.69 -4.39
CA ILE A 216 -17.44 11.18 -4.41
C ILE A 216 -18.26 11.72 -3.23
N ARG A 217 -17.65 11.84 -2.05
CA ARG A 217 -18.29 12.41 -0.86
C ARG A 217 -18.43 13.93 -0.92
N GLY A 218 -17.92 14.59 -1.96
CA GLY A 218 -17.98 16.05 -2.11
C GLY A 218 -17.21 16.78 -1.01
N VAL A 219 -16.10 16.21 -0.52
CA VAL A 219 -15.28 16.86 0.50
C VAL A 219 -14.66 18.14 -0.08
N ALA A 220 -14.46 19.15 0.76
CA ALA A 220 -14.03 20.47 0.31
C ALA A 220 -12.73 20.43 -0.52
N PRO A 221 -12.62 21.28 -1.58
CA PRO A 221 -11.44 21.28 -2.46
C PRO A 221 -10.10 21.47 -1.74
N ALA A 222 -10.05 22.30 -0.69
CA ALA A 222 -8.83 22.52 0.10
C ALA A 222 -8.31 21.23 0.77
N PHE A 223 -9.24 20.37 1.21
CA PHE A 223 -8.91 19.08 1.79
C PHE A 223 -8.33 18.13 0.74
N VAL A 224 -9.01 18.01 -0.41
CA VAL A 224 -8.55 17.19 -1.53
C VAL A 224 -7.17 17.65 -2.02
N THR A 225 -6.93 18.96 -2.08
CA THR A 225 -5.62 19.54 -2.39
C THR A 225 -4.56 19.14 -1.38
N THR A 226 -4.85 19.27 -0.07
CA THR A 226 -3.91 18.86 0.98
C THR A 226 -3.61 17.37 0.91
N TYR A 227 -4.63 16.55 0.69
CA TYR A 227 -4.50 15.11 0.54
C TYR A 227 -3.58 14.74 -0.63
N LEU A 228 -3.80 15.35 -1.79
CA LEU A 228 -2.97 15.13 -2.98
C LEU A 228 -1.51 15.57 -2.76
N LEU A 229 -1.27 16.72 -2.13
CA LEU A 229 0.08 17.15 -1.77
C LEU A 229 0.79 16.12 -0.90
N VAL A 230 0.11 15.60 0.13
CA VAL A 230 0.66 14.58 1.02
C VAL A 230 0.97 13.29 0.27
N VAL A 231 0.05 12.81 -0.56
CA VAL A 231 0.23 11.58 -1.35
C VAL A 231 1.40 11.72 -2.32
N LEU A 232 1.44 12.81 -3.09
CA LEU A 232 2.49 13.02 -4.09
C LEU A 232 3.86 13.27 -3.44
N THR A 233 3.91 14.06 -2.37
CA THR A 233 5.14 14.30 -1.62
C THR A 233 5.66 13.01 -1.00
N GLY A 234 4.78 12.23 -0.35
CA GLY A 234 5.13 10.93 0.23
C GLY A 234 5.63 9.95 -0.84
N GLN A 235 5.00 9.93 -2.01
CA GLN A 235 5.38 9.09 -3.13
C GLN A 235 6.80 9.41 -3.65
N VAL A 236 7.12 10.69 -3.88
CA VAL A 236 8.45 11.08 -4.36
C VAL A 236 9.53 11.00 -3.28
N ALA A 237 9.15 11.21 -2.01
CA ALA A 237 10.05 11.11 -0.86
C ALA A 237 10.61 9.68 -0.68
N VAL A 238 9.90 8.66 -1.15
CA VAL A 238 10.41 7.28 -1.15
C VAL A 238 11.70 7.14 -1.96
N CYS A 239 11.96 8.01 -2.93
CA CYS A 239 13.24 8.04 -3.64
C CYS A 239 14.43 8.22 -2.68
N ALA A 240 14.25 8.84 -1.50
CA ALA A 240 15.28 8.98 -0.48
C ALA A 240 15.81 7.62 0.03
N VAL A 241 15.01 6.54 -0.08
CA VAL A 241 15.46 5.19 0.26
C VAL A 241 16.66 4.78 -0.61
N LEU A 242 16.73 5.23 -1.86
CA LEU A 242 17.85 4.96 -2.78
C LEU A 242 19.14 5.66 -2.35
N GLY A 243 19.06 6.75 -1.59
CA GLY A 243 20.23 7.42 -1.00
C GLY A 243 20.80 6.68 0.21
N THR A 244 20.14 5.64 0.72
CA THR A 244 20.61 4.91 1.89
C THR A 244 21.69 3.87 1.52
N PRO A 245 22.74 3.67 2.35
CA PRO A 245 23.80 2.69 2.07
C PRO A 245 23.27 1.27 1.88
N SER A 246 22.16 0.96 2.57
CA SER A 246 21.52 -0.36 2.49
C SER A 246 20.84 -0.62 1.14
N ALA A 247 20.41 0.42 0.42
CA ALA A 247 19.72 0.29 -0.86
C ALA A 247 20.70 0.40 -2.03
N ALA A 248 21.61 1.37 -1.97
CA ALA A 248 22.69 1.54 -2.92
C ALA A 248 23.90 2.14 -2.19
N PRO A 249 25.01 1.39 -2.04
CA PRO A 249 26.20 1.91 -1.40
C PRO A 249 26.73 3.15 -2.13
N ARG A 250 27.11 4.18 -1.36
CA ARG A 250 27.56 5.46 -1.92
C ARG A 250 28.72 5.33 -2.92
N PRO A 251 29.76 4.51 -2.68
CA PRO A 251 30.84 4.31 -3.66
C PRO A 251 30.33 3.72 -4.99
N PHE A 252 29.35 2.82 -4.92
CA PHE A 252 28.72 2.24 -6.10
C PHE A 252 27.94 3.28 -6.90
N GLN A 253 27.22 4.17 -6.23
CA GLN A 253 26.46 5.23 -6.91
C GLN A 253 27.40 6.20 -7.63
N ILE A 254 28.47 6.66 -6.97
CA ILE A 254 29.44 7.59 -7.56
C ILE A 254 30.18 6.96 -8.75
N ALA A 255 30.52 5.67 -8.67
CA ALA A 255 31.21 4.97 -9.74
C ALA A 255 30.35 4.75 -11.00
N LEU A 256 29.02 4.71 -10.87
CA LEU A 256 28.15 4.31 -11.96
C LEU A 256 27.87 5.41 -12.97
N GLN A 257 27.64 6.65 -12.50
CA GLN A 257 27.27 7.78 -13.35
C GLN A 257 27.42 9.12 -12.61
N SER A 258 27.40 10.22 -13.38
CA SER A 258 27.55 11.57 -12.84
C SER A 258 26.38 11.98 -11.93
N VAL A 259 26.59 13.00 -11.10
CA VAL A 259 25.53 13.62 -10.26
C VAL A 259 24.33 14.05 -11.10
N GLY A 260 24.56 14.68 -12.27
CA GLY A 260 23.49 15.09 -13.17
C GLY A 260 22.71 13.91 -13.73
N ASP A 261 23.39 12.80 -14.04
CA ASP A 261 22.75 11.57 -14.49
C ASP A 261 21.94 10.88 -13.39
N TRP A 262 22.38 10.97 -12.14
CA TRP A 262 21.58 10.51 -11.00
C TRP A 262 20.32 11.34 -10.78
N VAL A 263 20.37 12.67 -10.98
CA VAL A 263 19.17 13.51 -10.96
C VAL A 263 18.22 13.07 -12.06
N GLY A 264 18.71 12.85 -13.28
CA GLY A 264 17.92 12.34 -14.40
C GLY A 264 17.27 10.99 -14.06
N ALA A 265 18.09 10.01 -13.67
CA ALA A 265 17.60 8.68 -13.31
C ALA A 265 16.54 8.73 -12.19
N ARG A 266 16.79 9.45 -11.09
CA ARG A 266 15.83 9.54 -9.97
C ARG A 266 14.55 10.29 -10.34
N THR A 267 14.64 11.28 -11.23
CA THR A 267 13.45 11.94 -11.79
C THR A 267 12.58 10.92 -12.52
N PHE A 268 13.17 10.13 -13.43
CA PHE A 268 12.43 9.10 -14.15
C PHE A 268 11.90 8.00 -13.22
N VAL A 269 12.67 7.61 -12.19
CA VAL A 269 12.15 6.72 -11.13
C VAL A 269 10.85 7.26 -10.56
N ASN A 270 10.79 8.54 -10.17
CA ASN A 270 9.57 9.15 -9.62
C ASN A 270 8.43 9.26 -10.64
N LEU A 271 8.75 9.62 -11.89
CA LEU A 271 7.78 9.79 -12.98
C LEU A 271 7.05 8.50 -13.40
N ARG A 272 7.50 7.32 -12.96
CA ARG A 272 6.81 6.05 -13.23
C ARG A 272 5.33 6.04 -12.84
N TRP A 273 4.94 6.90 -11.89
CA TRP A 273 3.57 7.03 -11.42
C TRP A 273 2.77 8.13 -12.11
N LEU A 274 3.40 8.94 -12.98
CA LEU A 274 2.73 10.10 -13.59
C LEU A 274 1.54 9.68 -14.44
N GLY A 275 1.71 8.68 -15.32
CA GLY A 275 0.62 8.14 -16.13
C GLY A 275 -0.55 7.61 -15.29
N PRO A 276 -0.32 6.66 -14.37
CA PRO A 276 -1.35 6.18 -13.46
C PRO A 276 -2.04 7.29 -12.64
N HIS A 277 -1.28 8.29 -12.16
CA HIS A 277 -1.82 9.42 -11.42
C HIS A 277 -2.75 10.27 -12.31
N VAL A 278 -2.28 10.68 -13.48
CA VAL A 278 -3.08 11.45 -14.45
C VAL A 278 -4.34 10.68 -14.85
N GLY A 279 -4.23 9.37 -15.12
CA GLY A 279 -5.38 8.52 -15.42
C GLY A 279 -6.38 8.48 -14.27
N SER A 280 -5.90 8.37 -13.02
CA SER A 280 -6.76 8.38 -11.83
C SER A 280 -7.47 9.72 -11.62
N LEU A 281 -6.80 10.85 -11.86
CA LEU A 281 -7.41 12.18 -11.78
C LEU A 281 -8.37 12.44 -12.94
N ALA A 282 -8.06 11.94 -14.14
CA ALA A 282 -8.92 12.01 -15.31
C ALA A 282 -10.26 11.32 -15.05
N LEU A 283 -10.27 10.17 -14.37
CA LEU A 283 -11.52 9.52 -13.96
C LEU A 283 -12.36 10.41 -13.03
N VAL A 284 -11.73 11.11 -12.08
CA VAL A 284 -12.45 12.07 -11.22
C VAL A 284 -13.04 13.23 -12.05
N ALA A 285 -12.27 13.75 -13.01
CA ALA A 285 -12.73 14.85 -13.87
C ALA A 285 -13.80 14.43 -14.89
N LEU A 286 -13.80 13.17 -15.33
CA LEU A 286 -14.78 12.61 -16.26
C LEU A 286 -16.13 12.34 -15.59
N PHE A 287 -16.11 11.85 -14.34
CA PHE A 287 -17.32 11.40 -13.64
C PHE A 287 -17.82 12.38 -12.57
N GLY A 288 -17.09 13.46 -12.30
CA GLY A 288 -17.45 14.50 -11.35
C GLY A 288 -17.67 15.86 -12.01
N THR A 289 -18.42 16.74 -11.34
CA THR A 289 -18.66 18.12 -11.80
C THR A 289 -17.78 19.15 -11.09
N THR A 290 -17.13 18.76 -9.98
CA THR A 290 -16.32 19.65 -9.14
C THR A 290 -14.93 19.94 -9.72
N TYR A 291 -14.35 19.00 -10.47
CA TYR A 291 -12.97 19.07 -10.96
C TYR A 291 -12.94 18.89 -12.48
N GLY A 292 -12.16 19.72 -13.18
CA GLY A 292 -12.01 19.65 -14.64
C GLY A 292 -10.61 19.30 -15.11
N TRP A 293 -10.40 19.24 -16.42
CA TRP A 293 -9.10 18.91 -17.04
C TRP A 293 -7.96 19.86 -16.64
N ALA A 294 -8.26 21.13 -16.38
CA ALA A 294 -7.26 22.08 -15.88
C ALA A 294 -6.68 21.62 -14.52
N TRP A 295 -7.52 21.10 -13.63
CA TRP A 295 -7.08 20.55 -12.34
C TRP A 295 -6.19 19.32 -12.52
N VAL A 296 -6.52 18.43 -13.45
CA VAL A 296 -5.66 17.29 -13.81
C VAL A 296 -4.29 17.77 -14.30
N GLY A 297 -4.26 18.77 -15.18
CA GLY A 297 -3.02 19.38 -15.68
C GLY A 297 -2.18 20.01 -14.58
N THR A 298 -2.81 20.75 -13.65
CA THR A 298 -2.13 21.33 -12.49
C THR A 298 -1.44 20.25 -11.65
N TRP A 299 -2.13 19.16 -11.33
CA TRP A 299 -1.54 18.10 -10.52
C TRP A 299 -0.49 17.27 -11.25
N ALA A 300 -0.62 17.10 -12.58
CA ALA A 300 0.45 16.53 -13.40
C ALA A 300 1.72 17.37 -13.31
N ALA A 301 1.60 18.70 -13.41
CA ALA A 301 2.72 19.63 -13.29
C ALA A 301 3.32 19.63 -11.88
N VAL A 302 2.48 19.62 -10.83
CA VAL A 302 2.94 19.49 -9.44
C VAL A 302 3.70 18.18 -9.23
N HIS A 303 3.21 17.06 -9.74
CA HIS A 303 3.88 15.77 -9.61
C HIS A 303 5.23 15.76 -10.35
N LEU A 304 5.31 16.35 -11.54
CA LEU A 304 6.57 16.53 -12.27
C LEU A 304 7.56 17.38 -11.47
N GLY A 305 7.12 18.53 -10.97
CA GLY A 305 7.96 19.43 -10.15
C GLY A 305 8.49 18.75 -8.88
N LEU A 306 7.61 18.05 -8.15
CA LEU A 306 7.98 17.26 -6.97
C LEU A 306 8.95 16.13 -7.32
N SER A 307 8.79 15.48 -8.48
CA SER A 307 9.67 14.41 -8.94
C SER A 307 11.09 14.89 -9.18
N VAL A 308 11.24 16.04 -9.84
CA VAL A 308 12.54 16.69 -10.08
C VAL A 308 13.15 17.19 -8.77
N ALA A 309 12.37 17.90 -7.94
CA ALA A 309 12.86 18.45 -6.68
C ALA A 309 13.37 17.35 -5.75
N ALA A 310 12.59 16.28 -5.57
CA ALA A 310 13.00 15.13 -4.76
C ALA A 310 14.26 14.45 -5.32
N ALA A 311 14.35 14.30 -6.65
CA ALA A 311 15.54 13.74 -7.29
C ALA A 311 16.79 14.58 -7.01
N VAL A 312 16.70 15.92 -7.13
CA VAL A 312 17.80 16.84 -6.81
C VAL A 312 18.19 16.73 -5.34
N VAL A 313 17.23 16.84 -4.41
CA VAL A 313 17.50 16.79 -2.96
C VAL A 313 18.18 15.48 -2.56
N VAL A 314 17.65 14.34 -3.01
CA VAL A 314 18.22 13.02 -2.70
C VAL A 314 19.63 12.89 -3.29
N THR A 315 19.86 13.42 -4.49
CA THR A 315 21.18 13.35 -5.13
C THR A 315 22.21 14.22 -4.45
N LEU A 316 21.84 15.44 -4.06
CA LEU A 316 22.76 16.30 -3.33
C LEU A 316 23.10 15.71 -1.95
N ALA A 317 22.13 15.10 -1.28
CA ALA A 317 22.35 14.44 0.00
C ALA A 317 23.24 13.19 -0.12
N ALA A 318 23.06 12.38 -1.15
CA ALA A 318 23.79 11.12 -1.31
C ALA A 318 25.13 11.26 -2.05
N GLU A 319 25.25 12.12 -3.05
CA GLU A 319 26.45 12.26 -3.88
C GLU A 319 27.11 13.65 -3.80
N GLY A 320 26.38 14.69 -3.38
CA GLY A 320 26.83 16.09 -3.45
C GLY A 320 28.11 16.43 -2.69
N THR A 321 28.40 15.81 -1.54
CA THR A 321 29.58 16.17 -0.72
C THR A 321 30.91 15.59 -1.20
N THR A 322 30.94 14.81 -2.29
CA THR A 322 32.17 14.18 -2.79
C THR A 322 32.97 15.04 -3.77
N ARG A 323 32.40 16.13 -4.30
CA ARG A 323 33.14 17.09 -5.16
C ARG A 323 33.74 18.29 -4.43
N SER A 324 33.41 18.49 -3.15
CA SER A 324 34.05 19.54 -2.34
C SER A 324 35.32 19.05 -1.63
N ALA A 325 35.68 17.78 -1.77
CA ALA A 325 36.80 17.13 -1.11
C ALA A 325 37.78 16.43 -2.09
N ALA A 326 37.63 16.67 -3.39
CA ALA A 326 38.54 16.27 -4.46
C ALA A 326 38.87 17.54 -5.27
#